data_AF-A0A7G1KRH8-F1
#
_entry.id   AF-A0A7G1KRH8-F1
#
_cell.length_a   1.000
_cell.length_b   1.000
_cell.length_c   1.000
_cell.angle_alpha   90.00
_cell.angle_beta   90.00
_cell.angle_gamma   90.00
#
_symmetry.space_group_name_H-M   'P 1'
#
loop_
_entity.id
_entity.type
_entity.pdbx_description
1 polymer ?
#
loop_
_entity_poly.entity_id
_entity_poly.type
_entity_poly.pdbx_seq_one_letter_code
_entity_poly.pdbx_strand_id
1 'polypeptide(L)'
;MPPAASNHKATPIEAKTVPELEQHLRDINLDQRHITDDDLGADIDTRTLWAADTLLHYAKRVGDTQEIDTALVDLVADLQHLTNALGKDFQAILAAAGRHVEAEAAGER
;
A
#
# COMPACT_ATOMS: atom_id res chain seq x y z
N MET A 1 -22.19 -2.96 -26.03
CA MET A 1 -21.85 -3.62 -24.76
C MET A 1 -20.85 -2.73 -24.04
N PRO A 2 -21.10 -2.33 -22.78
CA PRO A 2 -20.02 -1.74 -21.98
C PRO A 2 -18.92 -2.79 -21.78
N PRO A 3 -17.63 -2.40 -21.77
CA PRO A 3 -16.55 -3.33 -21.44
C PRO A 3 -16.76 -3.89 -20.03
N ALA A 4 -16.44 -5.16 -19.83
CA ALA A 4 -16.45 -5.78 -18.51
C ALA A 4 -15.49 -4.99 -17.62
N ALA A 5 -15.95 -4.59 -16.42
CA ALA A 5 -15.10 -3.96 -15.42
C ALA A 5 -13.90 -4.88 -15.17
N SER A 6 -12.72 -4.39 -15.51
CA SER A 6 -11.48 -5.09 -15.27
C SER A 6 -11.17 -4.93 -13.78
N ASN A 7 -11.48 -5.96 -12.99
CA ASN A 7 -11.18 -6.00 -11.55
C ASN A 7 -9.66 -5.97 -11.34
N HIS A 8 -9.08 -4.78 -11.33
CA HIS A 8 -7.65 -4.62 -11.07
C HIS A 8 -7.39 -4.73 -9.57
N LYS A 9 -6.52 -5.68 -9.21
CA LYS A 9 -6.01 -5.87 -7.85
C LYS A 9 -4.50 -5.92 -7.93
N ALA A 10 -3.84 -5.45 -6.88
CA ALA A 10 -2.41 -5.58 -6.76
C ALA A 10 -1.98 -7.05 -6.86
N THR A 11 -0.90 -7.28 -7.59
CA THR A 11 -0.20 -8.56 -7.61
C THR A 11 0.24 -8.90 -6.18
N PRO A 12 -0.04 -10.12 -5.67
CA PRO A 12 0.35 -10.50 -4.32
C PRO A 12 1.86 -10.40 -4.07
N ILE A 13 2.25 -9.82 -2.94
CA ILE A 13 3.61 -9.86 -2.42
C ILE A 13 3.71 -11.05 -1.44
N GLU A 14 4.47 -12.06 -1.82
CA GLU A 14 4.69 -13.27 -1.01
C GLU A 14 5.82 -13.04 0.01
N ALA A 15 5.55 -12.23 1.03
CA ALA A 15 6.43 -12.01 2.17
C ALA A 15 5.63 -12.14 3.47
N LYS A 16 6.21 -12.81 4.49
CA LYS A 16 5.59 -12.99 5.81
C LYS A 16 6.35 -12.24 6.90
N THR A 17 7.64 -11.98 6.66
CA THR A 17 8.54 -11.31 7.58
C THR A 17 9.15 -10.06 6.95
N VAL A 18 9.57 -9.11 7.78
CA VAL A 18 10.22 -7.87 7.30
C VAL A 18 11.48 -8.17 6.47
N PRO A 19 12.34 -9.15 6.82
CA PRO A 19 13.48 -9.54 5.97
C PRO A 19 13.07 -10.12 4.61
N GLU A 20 11.99 -10.90 4.54
CA GLU A 20 11.47 -11.41 3.26
C GLU A 20 10.93 -10.26 2.39
N LEU A 21 10.24 -9.30 3.00
CA LEU A 21 9.77 -8.10 2.30
C LEU A 21 10.94 -7.27 1.77
N GLU A 22 11.98 -7.09 2.59
CA GLU A 22 13.20 -6.40 2.17
C GLU A 22 13.88 -7.11 1.00
N GLN A 23 13.98 -8.44 1.04
CA GLN A 23 14.56 -9.20 -0.07
C GLN A 23 13.71 -9.05 -1.34
N HIS A 24 12.39 -9.18 -1.23
CA HIS A 24 11.47 -9.00 -2.35
C HIS A 24 11.62 -7.63 -3.00
N LEU A 25 11.71 -6.55 -2.19
CA LEU A 25 11.87 -5.20 -2.70
C LEU A 25 13.25 -4.94 -3.30
N ARG A 26 14.32 -5.61 -2.84
CA ARG A 26 15.65 -5.51 -3.47
C ARG A 26 15.70 -6.12 -4.86
N ASP A 27 14.95 -7.19 -5.07
CA ASP A 27 14.85 -7.86 -6.36
C ASP A 27 14.05 -7.02 -7.38
N ILE A 28 13.32 -6.01 -6.89
CA ILE A 28 12.53 -5.08 -7.70
C ILE A 28 13.26 -3.74 -7.76
N ASN A 29 13.60 -3.27 -8.97
CA ASN A 29 14.17 -1.94 -9.13
C ASN A 29 13.09 -0.86 -8.99
N LEU A 30 12.76 -0.48 -7.75
CA LEU A 30 11.68 0.48 -7.43
C LEU A 30 11.89 1.86 -8.08
N ASP A 31 13.14 2.29 -8.23
CA ASP A 31 13.49 3.61 -8.80
C ASP A 31 13.12 3.74 -10.29
N GLN A 32 12.90 2.61 -10.97
CA GLN A 32 12.48 2.57 -12.38
C GLN A 32 10.97 2.42 -12.55
N ARG A 33 10.20 2.33 -11.45
CA ARG A 33 8.75 2.23 -11.49
C ARG A 33 8.13 3.62 -11.57
N HIS A 34 7.17 3.78 -12.47
CA HIS A 34 6.46 5.03 -12.68
C HIS A 34 4.97 4.75 -12.85
N ILE A 35 4.15 5.65 -12.31
CA ILE A 35 2.71 5.68 -12.55
C ILE A 35 2.50 6.28 -13.94
N THR A 36 1.70 5.61 -14.78
CA THR A 36 1.32 6.10 -16.10
C THR A 36 -0.20 6.16 -16.22
N ASP A 37 -0.73 7.09 -17.01
CA ASP A 37 -2.19 7.16 -17.17
C ASP A 37 -2.78 6.02 -18.02
N ASP A 38 -1.92 5.14 -18.54
CA ASP A 38 -2.24 4.16 -19.57
C ASP A 38 -2.54 2.74 -19.03
N ASP A 39 -2.08 2.40 -17.82
CA ASP A 39 -2.26 1.07 -17.23
C ASP A 39 -2.55 1.14 -15.71
N LEU A 40 -3.84 1.12 -15.38
CA LEU A 40 -4.30 1.17 -13.99
C LEU A 40 -3.80 -0.02 -13.15
N GLY A 41 -3.62 -1.21 -13.75
CA GLY A 41 -3.10 -2.37 -13.05
C GLY A 41 -1.64 -2.19 -12.66
N ALA A 42 -0.80 -1.74 -13.60
CA ALA A 42 0.60 -1.45 -13.35
C ALA A 42 0.79 -0.31 -12.33
N ASP A 43 -0.12 0.67 -12.32
CA ASP A 43 -0.13 1.75 -11.33
C ASP A 43 -0.48 1.27 -9.92
N ILE A 44 -1.46 0.38 -9.80
CA ILE A 44 -1.82 -0.24 -8.51
C ILE A 44 -0.62 -1.01 -7.99
N ASP A 45 0.00 -1.86 -8.82
CA ASP A 45 1.20 -2.63 -8.43
C ASP A 45 2.35 -1.71 -7.99
N THR A 46 2.60 -0.63 -8.73
CA THR A 46 3.64 0.36 -8.39
C THR A 46 3.36 1.02 -7.04
N ARG A 47 2.12 1.46 -6.79
CA ARG A 47 1.73 2.08 -5.53
C ARG A 47 1.77 1.10 -4.36
N THR A 48 1.39 -0.16 -4.58
CA THR A 48 1.53 -1.23 -3.57
C THR A 48 2.99 -1.46 -3.20
N LEU A 49 3.90 -1.46 -4.18
CA LEU A 49 5.34 -1.59 -3.92
C LEU A 49 5.91 -0.41 -3.13
N TRP A 50 5.50 0.82 -3.42
CA TRP A 50 5.90 2.00 -2.64
C TRP A 50 5.33 1.98 -1.21
N ALA A 51 4.10 1.48 -1.03
CA ALA A 51 3.52 1.28 0.29
C ALA A 51 4.29 0.21 1.08
N ALA A 52 4.72 -0.88 0.43
CA ALA A 52 5.57 -1.91 1.02
C ALA A 52 6.95 -1.36 1.45
N ASP A 53 7.57 -0.50 0.63
CA ASP A 53 8.82 0.16 0.99
C ASP A 53 8.66 1.12 2.19
N THR A 54 7.52 1.82 2.26
CA THR A 54 7.18 2.66 3.42
C THR A 54 7.05 1.83 4.69
N LEU A 55 6.36 0.68 4.61
CA LEU A 55 6.25 -0.25 5.73
C LEU A 55 7.61 -0.78 6.18
N LEU A 56 8.48 -1.14 5.24
CA LEU A 56 9.84 -1.59 5.54
C LEU A 56 10.67 -0.53 6.27
N HIS A 57 10.61 0.73 5.81
CA HIS A 57 11.27 1.84 6.47
C HIS A 57 10.73 2.08 7.87
N TYR A 58 9.41 2.00 8.04
CA TYR A 58 8.76 2.10 9.34
C TYR A 58 9.23 0.99 10.31
N ALA A 59 9.14 -0.27 9.89
CA ALA A 59 9.56 -1.44 10.67
C ALA A 59 11.00 -1.32 11.16
N LYS A 60 11.93 -0.93 10.27
CA LYS A 60 13.33 -0.65 10.61
C LYS A 60 13.51 0.49 11.61
N ARG A 61 12.66 1.52 11.53
CA ARG A 61 12.71 2.72 12.40
C ARG A 61 12.27 2.41 13.82
N VAL A 62 11.21 1.62 13.99
CA VAL A 62 10.67 1.25 15.31
C VAL A 62 11.38 0.05 15.93
N GLY A 63 12.13 -0.70 15.12
CA GLY A 63 12.91 -1.87 15.56
C GLY A 63 12.12 -3.17 15.60
N ASP A 64 10.90 -3.18 15.04
CA ASP A 64 10.10 -4.40 14.88
C ASP A 64 10.33 -4.98 13.49
N THR A 65 11.14 -6.04 13.43
CA THR A 65 11.59 -6.63 12.16
C THR A 65 11.18 -8.08 11.99
N GLN A 66 10.27 -8.61 12.81
CA GLN A 66 9.97 -10.05 12.77
C GLN A 66 8.73 -10.35 11.95
N GLU A 67 7.61 -9.70 12.25
CA GLU A 67 6.32 -10.02 11.64
C GLU A 67 5.74 -8.83 10.86
N ILE A 68 5.33 -9.05 9.61
CA ILE A 68 4.73 -7.99 8.78
C ILE A 68 3.40 -7.52 9.37
N ASP A 69 2.60 -8.43 9.92
CA ASP A 69 1.30 -8.11 10.48
C ASP A 69 1.43 -7.16 11.68
N THR A 70 2.43 -7.37 12.56
CA THR A 70 2.70 -6.47 13.68
C THR A 70 3.14 -5.10 13.18
N ALA A 71 4.10 -5.04 12.24
CA ALA A 71 4.53 -3.78 11.66
C ALA A 71 3.40 -3.00 10.97
N LEU A 72 2.47 -3.70 10.31
CA LEU A 72 1.27 -3.11 9.70
C LEU A 72 0.33 -2.52 10.75
N VAL A 73 0.03 -3.28 11.80
CA VAL A 73 -0.86 -2.83 12.89
C VAL A 73 -0.27 -1.60 13.57
N ASP A 74 1.03 -1.62 13.88
CA ASP A 74 1.72 -0.52 14.53
C ASP A 74 1.75 0.73 13.64
N LEU A 75 2.04 0.58 12.34
CA LEU A 75 1.98 1.69 11.39
C LEU A 75 0.57 2.30 11.31
N VAL A 76 -0.48 1.49 11.27
CA VAL A 76 -1.87 1.97 11.24
C VAL A 76 -2.23 2.70 12.53
N ALA A 77 -1.79 2.19 13.70
CA ALA A 77 -1.99 2.86 14.98
C ALA A 77 -1.29 4.23 15.03
N ASP A 78 -0.05 4.31 14.54
CA ASP A 78 0.70 5.56 14.46
C ASP A 78 0.10 6.55 13.47
N LEU A 79 -0.44 6.09 12.33
CA LEU A 79 -1.19 6.94 11.40
C LEU A 79 -2.47 7.49 12.04
N GLN A 80 -3.15 6.71 12.89
CA GLN A 80 -4.29 7.21 13.67
C GLN A 80 -3.84 8.29 14.67
N HIS A 81 -2.75 8.07 15.40
CA HIS A 81 -2.19 9.08 16.31
C HIS A 81 -1.81 10.37 15.57
N LEU A 82 -1.15 10.26 14.41
CA LEU A 82 -0.81 11.39 13.55
C LEU A 82 -2.07 12.15 13.09
N THR A 83 -3.08 11.42 12.63
CA THR A 83 -4.35 12.00 12.15
C THR A 83 -5.04 12.80 13.26
N ASN A 84 -5.08 12.25 14.48
CA ASN A 84 -5.61 12.94 15.65
C ASN A 84 -4.81 14.20 15.98
N ALA A 85 -3.47 14.14 15.93
CA ALA A 85 -2.59 15.28 16.14
C ALA A 85 -2.79 16.39 15.09
N LEU A 86 -3.16 16.02 13.86
CA LEU A 86 -3.51 16.94 12.77
C LEU A 86 -4.96 17.46 12.84
N GLY A 87 -5.74 17.05 13.83
CA GLY A 87 -7.16 17.44 13.97
C GLY A 87 -8.05 16.90 12.86
N LYS A 88 -7.71 15.74 12.30
CA LYS A 88 -8.48 15.06 11.25
C LYS A 88 -9.25 13.87 11.81
N ASP A 89 -10.31 13.46 11.14
CA ASP A 89 -11.08 12.26 11.48
C ASP A 89 -10.51 11.03 10.75
N PHE A 90 -9.89 10.13 11.52
CA PHE A 90 -9.29 8.91 10.98
C PHE A 90 -10.33 7.97 10.34
N GLN A 91 -11.53 7.88 10.90
CA GLN A 91 -12.59 7.03 10.34
C GLN A 91 -13.10 7.58 9.00
N ALA A 92 -13.20 8.90 8.89
CA ALA A 92 -13.55 9.54 7.62
C ALA A 92 -12.48 9.30 6.53
N ILE A 93 -11.19 9.30 6.90
CA ILE A 93 -10.08 8.97 5.99
C ILE A 93 -10.17 7.51 5.53
N LEU A 94 -10.37 6.56 6.44
CA LEU A 94 -10.52 5.14 6.08
C LEU A 94 -11.72 4.92 5.14
N ALA A 95 -12.85 5.58 5.41
CA ALA A 95 -14.02 5.51 4.54
C ALA A 95 -13.75 6.08 3.14
N ALA A 96 -12.97 7.17 3.04
CA ALA A 96 -12.55 7.71 1.76
C ALA A 96 -11.60 6.77 1.01
N ALA A 97 -10.60 6.22 1.71
CA ALA A 97 -9.66 5.24 1.14
C ALA A 97 -10.40 4.00 0.59
N GLY A 98 -11.39 3.47 1.32
CA GLY A 98 -12.22 2.37 0.83
C GLY A 98 -12.93 2.68 -0.48
N ARG A 99 -13.52 3.88 -0.62
CA ARG A 99 -14.14 4.31 -1.88
C ARG A 99 -13.14 4.43 -3.02
N HIS A 100 -11.90 4.87 -2.74
CA HIS A 100 -10.85 4.92 -3.76
C HIS A 100 -10.48 3.52 -4.23
N VAL A 101 -10.32 2.55 -3.33
CA VAL A 101 -10.04 1.15 -3.69
C VAL A 101 -11.19 0.54 -4.51
N GLU A 102 -12.43 0.83 -4.14
CA GLU A 102 -13.61 0.39 -4.90
C GLU A 102 -13.67 1.00 -6.30
N ALA A 103 -13.38 2.30 -6.42
CA ALA A 103 -13.31 3.00 -7.70
C ALA A 103 -12.19 2.42 -8.58
N GLU A 104 -11.00 2.20 -8.02
CA GLU A 104 -9.87 1.59 -8.74
C GLU A 104 -10.21 0.17 -9.24
N ALA A 105 -10.89 -0.63 -8.44
CA ALA A 105 -11.36 -1.96 -8.84
C ALA A 105 -12.43 -1.90 -9.95
N ALA A 106 -13.20 -0.81 -10.02
CA ALA A 106 -14.16 -0.55 -11.09
C ALA A 106 -13.51 0.04 -12.37
N GLY A 107 -12.22 0.39 -12.33
CA GLY A 107 -11.53 1.08 -13.43
C GLY A 107 -11.70 2.61 -13.42
N GLU A 108 -12.14 3.17 -12.30
CA GLU A 108 -12.39 4.59 -12.09
C GLU A 108 -11.23 5.24 -11.31
N ARG A 109 -10.96 6.53 -11.56
CA ARG A 109 -9.94 7.33 -10.85
C ARG A 109 -10.56 8.53 -10.16
#